data_AF-A0A942FTL2-F1
#
_entry.id   AF-A0A942FTL2-F1
#
_cell.length_a   1.000
_cell.length_b   1.000
_cell.length_c   1.000
_cell.angle_alpha   90.00
_cell.angle_beta   90.00
_cell.angle_gamma   90.00
#
_symmetry.space_group_name_H-M   'P 1'
#
loop_
_entity.id
_entity.type
_entity.pdbx_description
1 polymer ?
#
loop_
_entity_poly.entity_id
_entity_poly.type
_entity_poly.pdbx_seq_one_letter_code
_entity_poly.pdbx_strand_id
1 'polypeptide(L)'
;MTHLVTPKHPLAEVFGFPISNDSPEARRFRKNKLCPFNNKVPNCTKDKADEPLGVCSIFNGDGIAITCPIRFREAWLIAEDAVRFLFPPDTNWTSLTEIRLEDRHGKSAGNIDIVLVAYDRKGQILDFGSLEVQAVHRTVYTKFETALAEISTPSVGPIEEFVSKLQAKLDGKLENPPDTRTLLEDTLTP
;
A
#
# COMPACT_ATOMS: atom_id res chain seq x y z
N MET A 1 -13.38 -10.48 36.20
CA MET A 1 -14.06 -9.67 35.16
C MET A 1 -13.33 -8.34 35.07
N THR A 2 -12.34 -8.25 34.19
CA THR A 2 -11.61 -7.00 33.95
C THR A 2 -12.50 -6.07 33.13
N HIS A 3 -12.90 -4.95 33.71
CA HIS A 3 -13.59 -3.87 32.99
C HIS A 3 -12.75 -3.45 31.78
N LEU A 4 -13.22 -3.74 30.57
CA LEU A 4 -12.69 -3.14 29.36
C LEU A 4 -13.02 -1.65 29.45
N VAL A 5 -12.00 -0.84 29.73
CA VAL A 5 -12.10 0.62 29.69
C VAL A 5 -12.44 0.99 28.25
N THR A 6 -13.67 1.49 28.02
CA THR A 6 -14.06 2.02 26.73
C THR A 6 -13.07 3.14 26.36
N PRO A 7 -12.38 3.07 25.22
CA PRO A 7 -11.44 4.10 24.82
C PRO A 7 -12.15 5.46 24.78
N LYS A 8 -11.59 6.48 25.46
CA LYS A 8 -12.14 7.86 25.44
C LYS A 8 -12.17 8.47 24.04
N HIS A 9 -11.44 7.89 23.08
CA HIS A 9 -11.37 8.31 21.70
C HIS A 9 -11.28 7.09 20.78
N PRO A 10 -11.74 7.22 19.51
CA PRO A 10 -11.76 6.09 18.59
C PRO A 10 -10.36 5.71 18.07
N LEU A 11 -9.30 6.48 18.35
CA LEU A 11 -7.97 6.22 17.80
C LEU A 11 -7.37 4.93 18.38
N ALA A 12 -6.94 4.02 17.52
CA ALA A 12 -6.20 2.81 17.91
C ALA A 12 -4.69 3.00 17.70
N GLU A 13 -4.29 3.55 16.54
CA GLU A 13 -2.89 3.85 16.23
C GLU A 13 -2.69 5.25 15.67
N VAL A 14 -1.62 5.89 16.15
CA VAL A 14 -1.22 7.24 15.76
C VAL A 14 0.26 7.23 15.38
N PHE A 15 0.55 7.60 14.13
CA PHE A 15 1.85 7.52 13.47
C PHE A 15 2.48 6.10 13.53
N GLY A 16 1.61 5.08 13.42
CA GLY A 16 1.98 3.67 13.34
C GLY A 16 2.21 2.95 14.66
N PHE A 17 1.91 3.60 15.79
CA PHE A 17 2.03 3.00 17.11
C PHE A 17 0.70 3.01 17.86
N PRO A 18 0.37 1.94 18.62
CA PRO A 18 -0.78 1.94 19.51
C PRO A 18 -0.76 3.17 20.43
N ILE A 19 -1.93 3.76 20.67
CA ILE A 19 -2.07 4.97 21.50
C ILE A 19 -1.47 4.84 22.91
N SER A 20 -1.41 3.62 23.43
CA SER A 20 -0.83 3.28 24.74
C SER A 20 0.69 3.09 24.72
N ASN A 21 1.30 2.95 23.54
CA ASN A 21 2.74 2.79 23.40
C ASN A 21 3.40 4.17 23.58
N ASP A 22 4.11 4.34 24.70
CA ASP A 22 4.91 5.54 25.01
C ASP A 22 6.42 5.24 25.03
N SER A 23 6.89 4.42 24.09
CA SER A 23 8.32 4.23 23.87
C SER A 23 8.98 5.52 23.33
N PRO A 24 10.30 5.71 23.53
CA PRO A 24 11.04 6.81 22.91
C PRO A 24 10.85 6.89 21.39
N GLU A 25 10.75 5.73 20.74
CA GLU A 25 10.48 5.61 19.31
C GLU A 25 9.08 6.09 18.94
N ALA A 26 8.03 5.60 19.61
CA ALA A 26 6.67 6.04 19.37
C ALA A 26 6.52 7.56 19.57
N ARG A 27 7.18 8.12 20.59
CA ARG A 27 7.26 9.58 20.79
C ARG A 27 7.98 10.29 19.64
N ARG A 28 9.12 9.77 19.17
CA ARG A 28 9.87 10.33 18.03
C ARG A 28 9.02 10.35 16.77
N PHE A 29 8.36 9.24 16.43
CA PHE A 29 7.53 9.15 15.23
C PHE A 29 6.34 10.09 15.28
N ARG A 30 5.66 10.23 16.43
CA ARG A 30 4.57 11.20 16.61
C ARG A 30 5.05 12.64 16.54
N LYS A 31 6.16 12.96 17.23
CA LYS A 31 6.74 14.31 17.26
C LYS A 31 7.15 14.78 15.86
N ASN A 32 7.78 13.89 15.10
CA ASN A 32 8.33 14.20 13.78
C ASN A 32 7.37 13.84 12.62
N LYS A 33 6.15 13.39 12.94
CA LYS A 33 5.12 12.95 11.99
C LYS A 33 5.65 11.91 10.98
N LEU A 34 6.42 10.93 11.45
CA LEU A 34 7.03 9.89 10.63
C LEU A 34 6.05 8.73 10.38
N CYS A 35 6.25 8.00 9.29
CA CYS A 35 5.48 6.80 8.95
C CYS A 35 6.41 5.57 8.96
N PRO A 36 6.12 4.54 9.78
CA PRO A 36 6.94 3.33 9.81
C PRO A 36 6.61 2.34 8.68
N PHE A 37 5.57 2.57 7.87
CA PHE A 37 5.01 1.56 6.96
C PHE A 37 5.41 1.74 5.49
N ASN A 38 6.70 1.74 5.16
CA ASN A 38 7.19 1.81 3.77
C ASN A 38 6.52 2.90 2.93
N ASN A 39 6.37 4.09 3.51
CA ASN A 39 5.85 5.24 2.79
C ASN A 39 6.90 5.74 1.79
N LYS A 40 6.46 6.40 0.71
CA LYS A 40 7.34 6.93 -0.35
C LYS A 40 8.37 7.94 0.18
N VAL A 41 8.00 8.63 1.25
CA VAL A 41 8.87 9.51 2.02
C VAL A 41 8.79 9.10 3.50
N PRO A 42 9.81 9.41 4.32
CA PRO A 42 9.79 9.00 5.72
C PRO A 42 8.64 9.61 6.54
N ASN A 43 8.12 10.76 6.11
CA ASN A 43 7.02 11.45 6.75
C ASN A 43 5.66 10.83 6.42
N CYS A 44 4.71 10.94 7.34
CA CYS A 44 3.32 10.63 7.09
C CYS A 44 2.72 11.63 6.09
N THR A 45 1.97 11.12 5.13
CA THR A 45 1.31 11.91 4.07
C THR A 45 -0.20 11.76 4.08
N LYS A 46 -0.76 11.15 5.15
CA LYS A 46 -2.21 10.93 5.24
C LYS A 46 -2.95 12.26 5.31
N ASP A 47 -3.90 12.44 4.39
CA ASP A 47 -4.70 13.66 4.17
C ASP A 47 -3.88 14.83 3.59
N LYS A 48 -2.84 15.28 4.29
CA LYS A 48 -1.96 16.37 3.83
C LYS A 48 -0.50 16.08 4.15
N ALA A 49 0.43 16.58 3.33
CA ALA A 49 1.86 16.33 3.49
C ALA A 49 2.52 17.23 4.57
N ASP A 50 2.05 18.46 4.71
CA ASP A 50 2.53 19.45 5.69
C ASP A 50 1.87 19.30 7.07
N GLU A 51 0.59 18.90 7.08
CA GLU A 51 -0.20 18.66 8.29
C GLU A 51 -0.96 17.32 8.24
N PRO A 52 -0.25 16.18 8.32
CA PRO A 52 -0.88 14.87 8.21
C PRO A 52 -1.74 14.55 9.43
N LEU A 53 -2.88 13.88 9.20
CA LEU A 53 -3.79 13.44 10.26
C LEU A 53 -3.14 12.40 11.21
N GLY A 54 -2.24 11.56 10.68
CA GLY A 54 -1.47 10.60 11.49
C GLY A 54 -2.24 9.39 12.03
N VAL A 55 -3.56 9.30 11.82
CA VAL A 55 -4.38 8.18 12.32
C VAL A 55 -4.30 6.99 11.35
N CYS A 56 -3.64 5.92 11.78
CA CYS A 56 -3.45 4.70 10.97
C CYS A 56 -4.65 3.76 11.07
N SER A 57 -5.26 3.68 12.26
CA SER A 57 -6.40 2.83 12.54
C SER A 57 -7.27 3.38 13.68
N ILE A 58 -8.51 2.91 13.74
CA ILE A 58 -9.49 3.27 14.78
C ILE A 58 -10.10 2.00 15.39
N PHE A 59 -10.52 2.07 16.64
CA PHE A 59 -11.42 1.10 17.24
C PHE A 59 -12.80 1.20 16.60
N ASN A 60 -13.38 0.05 16.25
CA ASN A 60 -14.73 -0.09 15.73
C ASN A 60 -15.39 -1.31 16.39
N GLY A 61 -16.18 -1.07 17.43
CA GLY A 61 -16.63 -2.14 18.33
C GLY A 61 -15.44 -2.80 19.03
N ASP A 62 -15.39 -4.13 19.00
CA ASP A 62 -14.27 -4.92 19.54
C ASP A 62 -13.10 -5.08 18.54
N GLY A 63 -13.25 -4.56 17.32
CA GLY A 63 -12.26 -4.66 16.25
C GLY A 63 -11.45 -3.38 16.03
N ILE A 64 -10.45 -3.49 15.16
CA ILE A 64 -9.63 -2.37 14.68
C ILE A 64 -9.87 -2.23 13.17
N ALA A 65 -10.24 -1.03 12.74
CA ALA A 65 -10.39 -0.68 11.34
C ALA A 65 -9.18 0.13 10.86
N ILE A 66 -8.46 -0.37 9.85
CA ILE A 66 -7.37 0.38 9.20
C ILE A 66 -7.98 1.47 8.32
N THR A 67 -7.52 2.70 8.52
CA THR A 67 -8.02 3.89 7.80
C THR A 67 -6.97 4.49 6.87
N CYS A 68 -5.77 3.92 6.82
CA CYS A 68 -4.66 4.40 5.99
C CYS A 68 -4.17 3.27 5.07
N PRO A 69 -4.20 3.42 3.74
CA PRO A 69 -3.75 2.36 2.83
C PRO A 69 -2.25 2.04 3.01
N ILE A 70 -1.43 3.04 3.36
CA ILE A 70 0.00 2.84 3.62
C ILE A 70 0.26 1.88 4.78
N ARG A 71 -0.67 1.77 5.75
CA ARG A 71 -0.54 0.80 6.84
C ARG A 71 -0.47 -0.65 6.33
N PHE A 72 -1.17 -0.99 5.25
CA PHE A 72 -1.13 -2.35 4.68
C PHE A 72 0.25 -2.73 4.13
N ARG A 73 1.18 -1.78 3.99
CA ARG A 73 2.56 -2.03 3.56
C ARG A 73 3.49 -2.44 4.70
N GLU A 74 2.96 -2.64 5.91
CA GLU A 74 3.70 -3.16 7.06
C GLU A 74 4.43 -4.46 6.69
N ALA A 75 5.76 -4.39 6.70
CA ALA A 75 6.67 -5.47 6.31
C ALA A 75 6.31 -6.17 4.99
N TRP A 76 5.56 -5.51 4.10
CA TRP A 76 5.02 -6.10 2.86
C TRP A 76 4.25 -7.42 3.05
N LEU A 77 3.70 -7.68 4.24
CA LEU A 77 3.04 -8.94 4.58
C LEU A 77 1.90 -9.28 3.62
N ILE A 78 1.07 -8.29 3.27
CA ILE A 78 -0.04 -8.50 2.32
C ILE A 78 0.46 -8.85 0.91
N ALA A 79 1.61 -8.31 0.50
CA ALA A 79 2.21 -8.62 -0.79
C ALA A 79 2.78 -10.04 -0.79
N GLU A 80 3.44 -10.46 0.28
CA GLU A 80 3.92 -11.84 0.45
C GLU A 80 2.75 -12.84 0.45
N ASP A 81 1.67 -12.55 1.17
CA ASP A 81 0.45 -13.37 1.17
C ASP A 81 -0.16 -13.49 -0.23
N ALA A 82 -0.30 -12.37 -0.94
CA ALA A 82 -0.82 -12.34 -2.29
C ALA A 82 0.07 -13.10 -3.28
N VAL A 83 1.40 -13.00 -3.16
CA VAL A 83 2.34 -13.79 -3.97
C VAL A 83 2.17 -15.28 -3.75
N ARG A 84 2.04 -15.72 -2.49
CA ARG A 84 1.80 -17.15 -2.17
C ARG A 84 0.49 -17.67 -2.75
N PHE A 85 -0.50 -16.79 -2.92
CA PHE A 85 -1.76 -17.12 -3.55
C PHE A 85 -1.65 -17.16 -5.09
N LEU A 86 -0.95 -16.19 -5.69
CA LEU A 86 -0.89 -15.98 -7.14
C LEU A 86 0.12 -16.88 -7.85
N PHE A 87 1.27 -17.14 -7.24
CA PHE A 87 2.41 -17.78 -7.91
C PHE A 87 2.83 -19.07 -7.22
N PRO A 88 3.48 -20.01 -7.94
CA PRO A 88 4.10 -21.18 -7.32
C PRO A 88 5.13 -20.80 -6.25
N PRO A 89 5.38 -21.70 -5.28
CA PRO A 89 6.49 -21.54 -4.33
C PRO A 89 7.84 -21.28 -5.04
N ASP A 90 8.74 -20.58 -4.36
CA ASP A 90 10.10 -20.26 -4.83
C ASP A 90 10.20 -19.42 -6.12
N THR A 91 9.10 -18.81 -6.55
CA THR A 91 9.07 -17.84 -7.66
C THR A 91 9.86 -16.58 -7.30
N ASN A 92 10.74 -16.12 -8.19
CA ASN A 92 11.33 -14.78 -8.06
C ASN A 92 10.26 -13.73 -8.36
N TRP A 93 10.07 -12.80 -7.44
CA TRP A 93 9.01 -11.80 -7.58
C TRP A 93 9.43 -10.43 -7.04
N THR A 94 8.70 -9.39 -7.46
CA THR A 94 8.78 -8.06 -6.85
C THR A 94 7.44 -7.33 -6.98
N SER A 95 7.29 -6.24 -6.23
CA SER A 95 6.14 -5.34 -6.33
C SER A 95 6.46 -4.10 -7.16
N LEU A 96 5.55 -3.71 -8.04
CA LEU A 96 5.57 -2.45 -8.76
C LEU A 96 4.37 -1.61 -8.31
N THR A 97 4.61 -0.44 -7.75
CA THR A 97 3.55 0.44 -7.24
C THR A 97 3.21 1.55 -8.25
N GLU A 98 2.00 2.11 -8.12
CA GLU A 98 1.54 3.25 -8.93
C GLU A 98 1.56 2.93 -10.44
N ILE A 99 0.86 1.86 -10.84
CA ILE A 99 0.76 1.46 -12.24
C ILE A 99 -0.47 2.11 -12.87
N ARG A 100 -0.24 3.10 -13.73
CA ARG A 100 -1.32 3.69 -14.53
C ARG A 100 -1.83 2.69 -15.55
N LEU A 101 -3.13 2.42 -15.53
CA LEU A 101 -3.82 1.64 -16.53
C LEU A 101 -4.41 2.58 -17.59
N GLU A 102 -4.21 2.23 -18.85
CA GLU A 102 -4.72 2.96 -20.01
C GLU A 102 -5.72 2.09 -20.77
N ASP A 103 -6.77 2.72 -21.30
CA ASP A 103 -7.71 2.08 -22.21
C ASP A 103 -7.08 1.92 -23.62
N ARG A 104 -7.78 1.25 -24.52
CA ARG A 104 -7.32 1.05 -25.91
C ARG A 104 -7.09 2.34 -26.71
N HIS A 105 -7.49 3.50 -26.21
CA HIS A 105 -7.30 4.80 -26.83
C HIS A 105 -6.18 5.61 -26.14
N GLY A 106 -5.45 5.00 -25.21
CA GLY A 106 -4.39 5.65 -24.42
C GLY A 106 -4.91 6.58 -23.32
N LYS A 107 -6.21 6.56 -23.03
CA LYS A 107 -6.80 7.38 -21.95
C LYS A 107 -6.65 6.64 -20.62
N SER A 108 -6.51 7.38 -19.52
CA SER A 108 -6.46 6.77 -18.19
C SER A 108 -7.73 5.97 -17.89
N ALA A 109 -7.58 4.69 -17.61
CA ALA A 109 -8.63 3.80 -17.10
C ALA A 109 -8.58 3.64 -15.57
N GLY A 110 -7.48 4.04 -14.94
CA GLY A 110 -7.30 4.01 -13.50
C GLY A 110 -5.83 3.89 -13.12
N ASN A 111 -5.58 3.66 -11.84
CA ASN A 111 -4.28 3.22 -11.34
C ASN A 111 -4.49 1.94 -10.56
N ILE A 112 -3.52 1.04 -10.66
CA ILE A 112 -3.41 -0.15 -9.83
C ILE A 112 -2.45 0.16 -8.69
N ASP A 113 -2.86 -0.11 -7.46
CA ASP A 113 -2.09 0.19 -6.25
C ASP A 113 -0.74 -0.54 -6.27
N ILE A 114 -0.79 -1.87 -6.43
CA ILE A 114 0.36 -2.76 -6.46
C ILE A 114 0.17 -3.80 -7.56
N VAL A 115 1.17 -3.97 -8.43
CA VAL A 115 1.28 -5.11 -9.34
C VAL A 115 2.43 -5.98 -8.87
N LEU A 116 2.13 -7.24 -8.56
CA LEU A 116 3.11 -8.27 -8.22
C LEU A 116 3.55 -8.93 -9.53
N VAL A 117 4.85 -8.96 -9.79
CA VAL A 117 5.41 -9.55 -11.01
C VAL A 117 6.30 -10.73 -10.65
N ALA A 118 6.05 -11.87 -11.30
CA ALA A 118 6.93 -13.03 -11.30
C ALA A 118 7.88 -12.90 -12.50
N TYR A 119 9.17 -13.18 -12.32
CA TYR A 119 10.15 -13.05 -13.40
C TYR A 119 11.24 -14.12 -13.36
N ASP A 120 11.84 -14.39 -14.51
CA ASP A 120 12.92 -15.38 -14.63
C ASP A 120 14.29 -14.82 -14.22
N ARG A 121 15.34 -15.63 -14.32
CA ARG A 121 16.71 -15.20 -13.97
C ARG A 121 17.29 -14.13 -14.89
N LYS A 122 16.67 -13.90 -16.05
CA LYS A 122 17.04 -12.86 -17.01
C LYS A 122 16.21 -11.58 -16.83
N GLY A 123 15.32 -11.55 -15.84
CA GLY A 123 14.43 -10.42 -15.59
C GLY A 123 13.19 -10.41 -16.47
N GLN A 124 12.90 -11.45 -17.25
CA GLN A 124 11.69 -11.50 -18.09
C GLN A 124 10.46 -11.83 -17.26
N ILE A 125 9.39 -11.06 -17.41
CA ILE A 125 8.11 -11.33 -16.74
C ILE A 125 7.55 -12.67 -17.21
N LEU A 126 7.24 -13.53 -16.24
CA LEU A 126 6.58 -14.82 -16.44
C LEU A 126 5.08 -14.71 -16.23
N ASP A 127 4.67 -13.96 -15.21
CA ASP A 127 3.26 -13.73 -14.84
C ASP A 127 3.14 -12.48 -13.97
N PHE A 128 1.92 -11.99 -13.77
CA PHE A 128 1.63 -10.86 -12.88
C PHE A 128 0.25 -10.96 -12.24
N GLY A 129 0.08 -10.29 -11.10
CA GLY A 129 -1.23 -10.10 -10.47
C GLY A 129 -1.36 -8.72 -9.86
N SER A 130 -2.58 -8.18 -9.86
CA SER A 130 -2.89 -6.92 -9.18
C SER A 130 -3.32 -7.16 -7.73
N LEU A 131 -2.90 -6.26 -6.85
CA LEU A 131 -3.30 -6.19 -5.45
C LEU A 131 -3.79 -4.77 -5.17
N GLU A 132 -5.10 -4.62 -5.01
CA GLU A 132 -5.76 -3.35 -4.71
C GLU A 132 -6.12 -3.28 -3.22
N VAL A 133 -5.77 -2.16 -2.57
CA VAL A 133 -5.93 -2.00 -1.13
C VAL A 133 -6.94 -0.89 -0.85
N GLN A 134 -8.09 -1.26 -0.30
CA GLN A 134 -9.08 -0.30 0.15
C GLN A 134 -9.11 -0.22 1.68
N ALA A 135 -8.61 0.89 2.23
CA ALA A 135 -8.82 1.23 3.63
C ALA A 135 -10.20 1.87 3.85
N VAL A 136 -10.65 1.93 5.11
CA VAL A 136 -11.89 2.64 5.43
C VAL A 136 -11.73 4.13 5.14
N HIS A 137 -12.50 4.61 4.18
CA HIS A 137 -12.59 6.00 3.74
C HIS A 137 -14.06 6.40 3.56
N ARG A 138 -14.33 7.71 3.50
CA ARG A 138 -15.64 8.31 3.28
C ARG A 138 -16.46 7.59 2.18
N THR A 139 -17.76 7.49 2.42
CA THR A 139 -18.75 7.10 1.41
C THR A 139 -18.77 8.10 0.26
N VAL A 140 -18.48 7.63 -0.95
CA VAL A 140 -18.66 8.40 -2.19
C VAL A 140 -19.93 7.90 -2.86
N TYR A 141 -20.93 8.77 -3.00
CA TYR A 141 -22.14 8.45 -3.75
C TYR A 141 -21.90 8.73 -5.23
N THR A 142 -21.87 7.67 -6.06
CA THR A 142 -21.81 7.78 -7.52
C THR A 142 -23.18 7.47 -8.11
N LYS A 143 -23.43 7.88 -9.37
CA LYS A 143 -24.62 7.45 -10.10
C LYS A 143 -24.47 5.96 -10.41
N PHE A 144 -25.21 5.14 -9.67
CA PHE A 144 -25.08 3.67 -9.68
C PHE A 144 -25.06 3.08 -11.10
N GLU A 145 -26.02 3.45 -11.94
CA GLU A 145 -26.15 2.92 -13.30
C GLU A 145 -24.96 3.30 -14.19
N THR A 146 -24.51 4.56 -14.16
CA THR A 146 -23.37 5.01 -14.95
C THR A 146 -22.07 4.32 -14.53
N ALA A 147 -21.84 4.22 -13.21
CA ALA A 147 -20.66 3.53 -12.69
C ALA A 147 -20.67 2.04 -13.04
N LEU A 148 -21.83 1.38 -12.89
CA LEU A 148 -21.99 -0.04 -13.23
C LEU A 148 -21.79 -0.29 -14.73
N ALA A 149 -22.32 0.58 -15.59
CA ALA A 149 -22.12 0.49 -17.03
C ALA A 149 -20.62 0.58 -17.38
N GLU A 150 -19.91 1.58 -16.84
CA GLU A 150 -18.48 1.76 -17.09
C GLU A 150 -17.63 0.57 -16.59
N ILE A 151 -17.93 0.04 -15.40
CA ILE A 151 -17.24 -1.14 -14.84
C ILE A 151 -17.54 -2.42 -15.63
N SER A 152 -18.77 -2.59 -16.11
CA SER A 152 -19.20 -3.81 -16.82
C SER A 152 -18.87 -3.82 -18.30
N THR A 153 -18.57 -2.66 -18.91
CA THR A 153 -18.15 -2.56 -20.32
C THR A 153 -16.80 -1.86 -20.49
N PRO A 154 -15.70 -2.40 -19.93
CA PRO A 154 -14.41 -1.75 -20.02
C PRO A 154 -13.86 -1.77 -21.44
N SER A 155 -13.26 -0.66 -21.87
CA SER A 155 -12.56 -0.55 -23.15
C SER A 155 -11.11 -1.03 -23.00
N VAL A 156 -10.92 -2.34 -22.91
CA VAL A 156 -9.61 -2.94 -22.61
C VAL A 156 -8.65 -2.77 -23.80
N GLY A 157 -7.42 -2.32 -23.52
CA GLY A 157 -6.31 -2.25 -24.46
C GLY A 157 -5.55 -3.59 -24.59
N PRO A 158 -4.53 -3.67 -25.46
CA PRO A 158 -3.73 -4.89 -25.64
C PRO A 158 -2.97 -5.26 -24.36
N ILE A 159 -3.02 -6.53 -23.97
CA ILE A 159 -2.34 -7.01 -22.76
C ILE A 159 -0.82 -6.96 -22.92
N GLU A 160 -0.34 -7.11 -24.15
CA GLU A 160 1.08 -7.09 -24.51
C GLU A 160 1.70 -5.71 -24.28
N GLU A 161 0.94 -4.63 -24.53
CA GLU A 161 1.36 -3.26 -24.23
C GLU A 161 1.47 -3.05 -22.72
N PHE A 162 0.52 -3.59 -21.96
CA PHE A 162 0.55 -3.53 -20.50
C PHE A 162 1.74 -4.32 -19.94
N VAL A 163 1.98 -5.55 -20.40
CA VAL A 163 3.13 -6.37 -19.98
C VAL A 163 4.45 -5.68 -20.35
N SER A 164 4.55 -5.03 -21.52
CA SER A 164 5.74 -4.26 -21.91
C SER A 164 6.00 -3.08 -20.97
N LYS A 165 4.94 -2.41 -20.51
CA LYS A 165 5.03 -1.34 -19.49
C LYS A 165 5.49 -1.87 -18.14
N LEU A 166 5.01 -3.05 -17.73
CA LEU A 166 5.49 -3.71 -16.51
C LEU A 166 6.96 -4.11 -16.65
N GLN A 167 7.36 -4.65 -17.80
CA GLN A 167 8.74 -5.06 -18.07
C GLN A 167 9.69 -3.86 -17.96
N ALA A 168 9.36 -2.72 -18.59
CA ALA A 168 10.17 -1.51 -18.49
C ALA A 168 10.34 -1.00 -17.04
N LYS A 169 9.29 -1.13 -16.21
CA LYS A 169 9.36 -0.78 -14.78
C LYS A 169 10.17 -1.79 -13.98
N LEU A 170 10.06 -3.08 -14.29
CA LEU A 170 10.86 -4.14 -13.68
C LEU A 170 12.34 -3.92 -13.99
N ASP A 171 12.69 -3.71 -15.27
CA ASP A 171 14.07 -3.45 -15.71
C ASP A 171 14.67 -2.26 -14.95
N GLY A 172 13.95 -1.13 -14.92
CA GLY A 172 14.41 0.05 -14.19
C GLY A 172 14.60 -0.18 -12.70
N LYS A 173 13.77 -1.03 -12.06
CA LYS A 173 13.88 -1.38 -10.64
C LYS A 173 15.05 -2.34 -10.38
N LEU A 174 15.31 -3.29 -11.28
CA LEU A 174 16.43 -4.23 -11.16
C LEU A 174 17.78 -3.54 -11.40
N GLU A 175 17.82 -2.58 -12.33
CA GLU A 175 19.02 -1.77 -12.59
C GLU A 175 19.27 -0.73 -11.49
N ASN A 176 18.21 -0.16 -10.92
CA ASN A 176 18.27 0.88 -9.90
C ASN A 176 17.46 0.46 -8.66
N PRO A 177 17.99 -0.48 -7.85
CA PRO A 177 17.29 -0.92 -6.66
C PRO A 177 17.07 0.27 -5.71
N PRO A 178 15.85 0.42 -5.14
CA PRO A 178 15.57 1.52 -4.21
C PRO A 178 16.47 1.41 -2.98
N ASP A 179 16.96 2.56 -2.50
CA ASP A 179 17.67 2.64 -1.22
C ASP A 179 16.67 2.37 -0.08
N THR A 180 16.71 1.16 0.46
CA THR A 180 15.80 0.69 1.51
C THR A 180 16.34 0.96 2.93
N ARG A 181 17.31 1.87 3.12
CA ARG A 181 17.69 2.27 4.49
C ARG A 181 16.48 2.83 5.22
N THR A 182 15.94 2.03 6.14
CA THR A 182 14.83 2.44 6.98
C THR A 182 15.36 3.32 8.11
N LEU A 183 14.63 4.36 8.50
CA LEU A 183 14.97 5.22 9.66
C LEU A 183 15.05 4.45 11.01
N LEU A 184 14.76 3.15 10.98
CA LEU A 184 14.88 2.20 12.09
C LEU A 184 16.31 1.67 12.21
N GLU A 185 17.00 1.44 11.08
CA GLU A 185 18.37 0.92 11.03
C GLU A 185 19.39 1.95 11.55
N ASP A 186 19.15 3.24 11.34
CA ASP A 186 20.01 4.33 11.83
C ASP A 186 19.97 4.53 13.37
N THR A 187 19.14 3.76 14.08
CA THR A 187 19.06 3.81 15.56
C THR A 187 19.72 2.64 16.27
N LEU A 188 20.31 1.70 15.52
CA LEU A 188 21.02 0.53 16.07
C LEU A 188 22.54 0.69 16.16
N THR A 189 23.09 1.85 15.82
CA THR A 189 24.49 2.17 16.15
C THR A 189 24.58 2.82 17.55
N PRO A 190 25.39 2.27 18.47
CA PRO A 190 25.59 2.83 19.81
C PRO A 190 26.24 4.21 19.79
#